data_AF-A0A925CLV4-F1
#
_entry.id   AF-A0A925CLV4-F1
#
_cell.length_a   1.000
_cell.length_b   1.000
_cell.length_c   1.000
_cell.angle_alpha   90.00
_cell.angle_beta   90.00
_cell.angle_gamma   90.00
#
_symmetry.space_group_name_H-M   'P 1'
#
loop_
_entity.id
_entity.type
_entity.pdbx_description
1 polymer ?
#
loop_
_entity_poly.entity_id
_entity_poly.type
_entity_poly.pdbx_seq_one_letter_code
_entity_poly.pdbx_strand_id
1 'polypeptide(L)'
;MRRIALLLWVMVVAASSSLWGAERQDAPAGKPAGSGVIVHSDGYVLTAEHVIANAKRIFVLTAGEFRAPATLVSTDSEHDLALLKIETVGLTEAPIGYAGAVRLDQEIITVGFSFGLREVSVTRGRIAAVRARGVQRVFQVDAAVNPGNSGGPIFNGRGEVVGVMTSKFSHPSGIVPEGMSFAVPISYATPLLANIPDFDFTMIGKVRKAAKGNGESKGLAQEVVRTTVLIETIRNTDAASLPPALDHAAGALPNSDHSAVVSPRLQPSPWRDHASSVQDEKAIARVNGQLQTEQEDELKQLVQRGVAQPEGMVVIPAGEFWMGTEDGLQDARPLHRVHLSSYWFDRHEATNVRYRQCVEGGGCTSPKDRQAFDDPQWAQHPVTNITWSQARSFCQWQGKRLPTEAE
;
A
#
# COMPACT_ATOMS: atom_id res chain seq x y z
N MET A 1 -54.64 29.98 41.26
CA MET A 1 -55.39 29.40 40.12
C MET A 1 -55.05 30.18 38.86
N ARG A 2 -54.88 29.46 37.75
CA ARG A 2 -54.23 29.88 36.49
C ARG A 2 -55.15 30.73 35.60
N ARG A 3 -54.52 31.67 34.87
CA ARG A 3 -55.09 32.41 33.75
C ARG A 3 -55.28 31.49 32.54
N ILE A 4 -56.45 31.58 31.92
CA ILE A 4 -56.80 31.00 30.61
C ILE A 4 -57.02 32.20 29.68
N ALA A 5 -56.30 32.27 28.56
CA ALA A 5 -56.65 33.13 27.44
C ALA A 5 -56.61 32.26 26.18
N LEU A 6 -57.78 32.12 25.57
CA LEU A 6 -58.05 31.25 24.43
C LEU A 6 -58.38 32.12 23.20
N LEU A 7 -57.60 31.90 22.13
CA LEU A 7 -57.98 31.70 20.72
C LEU A 7 -58.98 32.64 20.01
N LEU A 8 -58.53 33.22 18.89
CA LEU A 8 -59.03 33.08 17.49
C LEU A 8 -58.60 34.33 16.69
N TRP A 9 -57.78 34.31 15.63
CA TRP A 9 -57.81 33.66 14.30
C TRP A 9 -57.86 34.77 13.23
N VAL A 10 -56.81 34.92 12.41
CA VAL A 10 -56.92 35.31 10.99
C VAL A 10 -55.70 34.73 10.26
N MET A 11 -55.97 33.92 9.23
CA MET A 11 -54.99 33.48 8.23
C MET A 11 -54.53 34.65 7.37
N VAL A 12 -53.21 34.78 7.19
CA VAL A 12 -52.62 35.41 6.00
C VAL A 12 -51.61 34.43 5.42
N VAL A 13 -51.95 33.88 4.26
CA VAL A 13 -51.00 33.18 3.39
C VAL A 13 -50.15 34.27 2.71
N ALA A 14 -48.89 34.36 3.09
CA ALA A 14 -47.89 35.15 2.39
C ALA A 14 -46.77 34.23 1.93
N ALA A 15 -46.77 33.92 0.63
CA ALA A 15 -45.57 33.49 -0.06
C ALA A 15 -44.55 34.63 0.05
N SER A 16 -43.44 34.39 0.75
CA SER A 16 -42.28 35.27 0.68
C SER A 16 -41.02 34.41 0.62
N SER A 17 -40.30 34.66 -0.45
CA SER A 17 -39.01 34.14 -0.86
C SER A 17 -38.00 34.06 0.27
N SER A 18 -37.41 32.87 0.43
CA SER A 18 -36.21 32.57 1.19
C SER A 18 -35.02 33.42 0.72
N LEU A 19 -34.84 34.56 1.38
CA LEU A 19 -33.59 35.33 1.44
C LEU A 19 -32.89 35.00 2.77
N TRP A 20 -32.34 33.80 2.86
CA TRP A 20 -31.14 33.56 3.65
C TRP A 20 -30.17 32.82 2.74
N GLY A 21 -29.36 33.61 2.04
CA GLY A 21 -28.10 33.14 1.51
C GLY A 21 -27.28 32.65 2.69
N ALA A 22 -27.34 31.33 2.92
CA ALA A 22 -26.26 30.64 3.60
C ALA A 22 -25.06 30.78 2.66
N GLU A 23 -24.23 31.77 2.95
CA GLU A 23 -22.84 31.77 2.56
C GLU A 23 -22.30 30.41 3.01
N ARG A 24 -22.24 29.46 2.07
CA ARG A 24 -21.35 28.31 2.21
C ARG A 24 -19.98 28.96 2.29
N GLN A 25 -19.51 29.18 3.50
CA GLN A 25 -18.09 29.15 3.75
C GLN A 25 -17.66 27.79 3.22
N ASP A 26 -17.12 27.79 2.01
CA ASP A 26 -16.29 26.72 1.50
C ASP A 26 -15.12 26.60 2.49
N ALA A 27 -15.35 25.87 3.59
CA ALA A 27 -14.29 25.35 4.40
C ALA A 27 -13.38 24.62 3.40
N PRO A 28 -12.09 24.97 3.31
CA PRO A 28 -11.21 24.36 2.33
C PRO A 28 -11.35 22.85 2.47
N ALA A 29 -11.75 22.18 1.39
CA ALA A 29 -11.86 20.74 1.35
C ALA A 29 -10.54 20.19 1.90
N GLY A 30 -10.59 19.65 3.13
CA GLY A 30 -9.41 19.17 3.81
C GLY A 30 -8.71 18.17 2.90
N LYS A 31 -7.39 18.34 2.72
CA LYS A 31 -6.59 17.40 1.91
C LYS A 31 -6.92 15.98 2.41
N PRO A 32 -7.21 15.01 1.52
CA PRO A 32 -7.53 13.66 1.97
C PRO A 32 -6.35 13.11 2.78
N ALA A 33 -6.62 12.85 4.06
CA ALA A 33 -5.62 12.52 5.05
C ALA A 33 -6.03 11.30 5.86
N GLY A 34 -5.03 10.57 6.32
CA GLY A 34 -5.17 9.42 7.20
C GLY A 34 -4.00 9.32 8.16
N SER A 35 -3.89 8.19 8.84
CA SER A 35 -2.84 7.93 9.80
C SER A 35 -2.00 6.73 9.34
N GLY A 36 -0.81 6.57 9.89
CA GLY A 36 0.05 5.43 9.67
C GLY A 36 0.91 5.14 10.91
N VAL A 37 1.62 4.03 10.90
CA VAL A 37 2.56 3.64 11.95
C VAL A 37 3.90 3.25 11.35
N ILE A 38 4.99 3.74 11.94
CA ILE A 38 6.36 3.35 11.58
C ILE A 38 6.60 1.94 12.10
N VAL A 39 6.76 0.99 11.17
CA VAL A 39 6.98 -0.44 11.47
C VAL A 39 8.44 -0.86 11.29
N HIS A 40 9.30 0.02 10.79
CA HIS A 40 10.75 -0.18 10.77
C HIS A 40 11.50 1.16 10.78
N SER A 41 12.62 1.23 11.49
CA SER A 41 13.42 2.47 11.62
C SER A 41 13.96 3.00 10.29
N ASP A 42 14.07 2.16 9.27
CA ASP A 42 14.51 2.57 7.91
C ASP A 42 13.42 3.31 7.12
N GLY A 43 12.29 3.64 7.74
CA GLY A 43 11.24 4.45 7.12
C GLY A 43 10.12 3.66 6.49
N TYR A 44 9.87 2.45 6.96
CA TYR A 44 8.69 1.69 6.54
C TYR A 44 7.48 2.06 7.39
N VAL A 45 6.39 2.42 6.72
CA VAL A 45 5.16 2.91 7.34
C VAL A 45 3.98 2.06 6.89
N LEU A 46 3.28 1.46 7.84
CA LEU A 46 2.03 0.74 7.59
C LEU A 46 0.84 1.70 7.71
N THR A 47 -0.14 1.58 6.80
CA THR A 47 -1.38 2.35 6.81
C THR A 47 -2.52 1.53 6.21
N ALA A 48 -3.70 2.13 6.08
CA ALA A 48 -4.83 1.55 5.37
C ALA A 48 -4.75 1.87 3.87
N GLU A 49 -5.06 0.88 3.02
CA GLU A 49 -4.98 1.01 1.57
C GLU A 49 -5.93 2.11 1.04
N HIS A 50 -7.16 2.18 1.53
CA HIS A 50 -8.10 3.20 1.06
C HIS A 50 -7.67 4.66 1.36
N VAL A 51 -6.74 4.87 2.30
CA VAL A 51 -6.18 6.21 2.60
C VAL A 51 -5.38 6.72 1.41
N ILE A 52 -4.54 5.84 0.85
CA ILE A 52 -3.64 6.15 -0.26
C ILE A 52 -4.22 5.80 -1.64
N ALA A 53 -5.37 5.15 -1.69
CA ALA A 53 -6.04 4.80 -2.94
C ALA A 53 -6.25 6.04 -3.83
N ASN A 54 -5.88 5.91 -5.11
CA ASN A 54 -5.95 6.98 -6.13
C ASN A 54 -5.12 8.24 -5.79
N ALA A 55 -4.18 8.17 -4.85
CA ALA A 55 -3.27 9.26 -4.57
C ALA A 55 -2.23 9.39 -5.70
N LYS A 56 -2.08 10.59 -6.26
CA LYS A 56 -1.00 10.92 -7.19
C LYS A 56 0.32 11.10 -6.46
N ARG A 57 0.27 11.66 -5.25
CA ARG A 57 1.42 11.85 -4.36
C ARG A 57 1.00 11.52 -2.95
N ILE A 58 1.88 10.84 -2.23
CA ILE A 58 1.72 10.49 -0.82
C ILE A 58 2.83 11.19 -0.05
N PHE A 59 2.47 11.80 1.07
CA PHE A 59 3.41 12.38 2.01
C PHE A 59 3.15 11.83 3.41
N VAL A 60 4.23 11.64 4.15
CA VAL A 60 4.20 11.24 5.55
C VAL A 60 4.76 12.38 6.39
N LEU A 61 3.99 12.81 7.38
CA LEU A 61 4.41 13.78 8.39
C LEU A 61 4.63 13.06 9.72
N THR A 62 5.88 13.08 10.19
CA THR A 62 6.29 12.42 11.44
C THR A 62 6.04 13.31 12.65
N ALA A 63 6.10 12.74 13.86
CA ALA A 63 5.95 13.49 15.12
C ALA A 63 7.00 14.60 15.32
N GLY A 64 8.14 14.53 14.63
CA GLY A 64 9.14 15.61 14.58
C GLY A 64 8.81 16.72 13.57
N GLU A 65 7.58 16.74 13.05
CA GLU A 65 7.08 17.63 12.00
C GLU A 65 7.83 17.53 10.66
N PHE A 66 8.62 16.47 10.46
CA PHE A 66 9.29 16.21 9.20
C PHE A 66 8.30 15.64 8.19
N ARG A 67 8.19 16.31 7.04
CA ARG A 67 7.31 15.94 5.92
C ARG A 67 8.13 15.29 4.80
N ALA A 68 7.96 13.99 4.60
CA ALA A 68 8.66 13.22 3.58
C ALA A 68 7.72 12.79 2.44
N PRO A 69 8.15 12.80 1.17
CA PRO A 69 7.46 12.05 0.14
C PRO A 69 7.56 10.55 0.45
N ALA A 70 6.48 9.81 0.20
CA ALA A 70 6.43 8.37 0.40
C ALA A 70 6.24 7.64 -0.93
N THR A 71 6.91 6.52 -1.09
CA THR A 71 6.65 5.55 -2.16
C THR A 71 5.81 4.41 -1.62
N LEU A 72 4.94 3.87 -2.48
CA LEU A 72 4.21 2.64 -2.17
C LEU A 72 5.15 1.45 -2.36
N VAL A 73 5.28 0.61 -1.33
CA VAL A 73 6.07 -0.64 -1.38
C VAL A 73 5.19 -1.81 -1.81
N SER A 74 4.06 -1.99 -1.11
CA SER A 74 3.12 -3.09 -1.37
C SER A 74 1.75 -2.79 -0.77
N THR A 75 0.71 -3.42 -1.28
CA THR A 75 -0.65 -3.35 -0.71
C THR A 75 -1.25 -4.73 -0.49
N ASP A 76 -2.19 -4.79 0.43
CA ASP A 76 -3.16 -5.87 0.59
C ASP A 76 -4.55 -5.23 0.56
N SER A 77 -5.13 -5.21 -0.65
CA SER A 77 -6.44 -4.60 -0.88
C SER A 77 -7.58 -5.38 -0.20
N GLU A 78 -7.38 -6.68 0.04
CA GLU A 78 -8.35 -7.57 0.68
C GLU A 78 -8.53 -7.16 2.14
N HIS A 79 -7.42 -6.94 2.85
CA HIS A 79 -7.40 -6.57 4.26
C HIS A 79 -7.30 -5.05 4.49
N ASP A 80 -7.30 -4.24 3.43
CA ASP A 80 -7.21 -2.78 3.51
C ASP A 80 -5.91 -2.27 4.13
N LEU A 81 -4.76 -2.85 3.76
CA LEU A 81 -3.44 -2.46 4.27
C LEU A 81 -2.51 -2.01 3.15
N ALA A 82 -1.63 -1.06 3.46
CA ALA A 82 -0.56 -0.62 2.56
C ALA A 82 0.74 -0.39 3.34
N LEU A 83 1.86 -0.77 2.74
CA LEU A 83 3.19 -0.48 3.22
C LEU A 83 3.83 0.60 2.35
N LEU A 84 4.29 1.66 2.99
CA LEU A 84 4.97 2.78 2.36
C LEU A 84 6.43 2.81 2.79
N LYS A 85 7.27 3.46 1.98
CA LYS A 85 8.66 3.79 2.30
C LYS A 85 8.88 5.29 2.22
N ILE A 86 9.55 5.83 3.23
CA ILE A 86 10.05 7.21 3.26
C ILE A 86 11.56 7.21 3.47
N GLU A 87 12.24 8.21 2.92
CA GLU A 87 13.67 8.43 3.14
C GLU A 87 13.89 9.47 4.23
N THR A 88 14.18 9.02 5.45
CA THR A 88 14.50 9.88 6.61
C THR A 88 15.22 9.07 7.69
N VAL A 89 15.76 9.75 8.70
CA VAL A 89 16.55 9.16 9.78
C VAL A 89 15.96 9.52 11.15
N GLY A 90 16.35 8.79 12.20
CA GLY A 90 15.93 9.08 13.57
C GLY A 90 14.48 8.68 13.86
N LEU A 91 13.92 7.76 13.08
CA LEU A 91 12.57 7.24 13.29
C LEU A 91 12.54 6.28 14.49
N THR A 92 11.43 6.34 15.23
CA THR A 92 11.13 5.36 16.29
C THR A 92 10.18 4.31 15.74
N GLU A 93 10.61 3.06 15.73
CA GLU A 93 9.80 1.91 15.31
C GLU A 93 8.80 1.49 16.38
N ALA A 94 7.57 1.18 15.96
CA ALA A 94 6.55 0.58 16.81
C ALA A 94 6.77 -0.94 16.94
N PRO A 95 6.84 -1.49 18.16
CA PRO A 95 6.89 -2.94 18.34
C PRO A 95 5.65 -3.62 17.76
N ILE A 96 5.83 -4.68 16.98
CA ILE A 96 4.72 -5.46 16.43
C ILE A 96 4.27 -6.54 17.41
N GLY A 97 2.97 -6.58 17.71
CA GLY A 97 2.35 -7.54 18.61
C GLY A 97 1.78 -8.76 17.88
N TYR A 98 1.39 -9.76 18.67
CA TYR A 98 0.69 -10.93 18.14
C TYR A 98 -0.83 -10.73 18.21
N ALA A 99 -1.46 -10.41 17.07
CA ALA A 99 -2.90 -10.15 16.98
C ALA A 99 -3.77 -11.35 17.41
N GLY A 100 -3.29 -12.58 17.20
CA GLY A 100 -4.01 -13.81 17.58
C GLY A 100 -4.17 -14.00 19.10
N ALA A 101 -3.43 -13.26 19.92
CA ALA A 101 -3.59 -13.27 21.38
C ALA A 101 -4.52 -12.17 21.89
N VAL A 102 -5.11 -11.36 21.00
CA VAL A 102 -6.04 -10.30 21.39
C VAL A 102 -7.32 -10.93 21.95
N ARG A 103 -7.73 -10.50 23.14
CA ARG A 103 -8.90 -11.01 23.85
C ARG A 103 -10.04 -9.99 23.85
N LEU A 104 -11.27 -10.49 23.97
CA LEU A 104 -12.41 -9.64 24.31
C LEU A 104 -12.11 -8.89 25.61
N ASP A 105 -12.60 -7.65 25.71
CA ASP A 105 -12.39 -6.75 26.85
C ASP A 105 -10.91 -6.34 27.09
N GLN A 106 -10.01 -6.65 26.15
CA GLN A 106 -8.64 -6.17 26.24
C GLN A 106 -8.59 -4.66 25.99
N GLU A 107 -7.97 -3.93 26.92
CA GLU A 107 -7.71 -2.50 26.75
C GLU A 107 -6.73 -2.24 25.60
N ILE A 108 -7.05 -1.19 24.86
CA ILE A 108 -6.27 -0.70 23.74
C ILE A 108 -6.08 0.81 23.79
N ILE A 109 -5.02 1.28 23.14
CA ILE A 109 -4.78 2.68 22.83
C ILE A 109 -4.76 2.80 21.32
N THR A 110 -5.57 3.67 20.75
CA THR A 110 -5.47 4.04 19.33
C THR A 110 -4.92 5.45 19.21
N VAL A 111 -4.06 5.63 18.22
CA VAL A 111 -3.42 6.92 17.93
C VAL A 111 -3.64 7.24 16.47
N GLY A 112 -3.97 8.49 16.17
CA GLY A 112 -4.18 8.93 14.80
C GLY A 112 -4.32 10.44 14.70
N PHE A 113 -4.72 10.90 13.52
CA PHE A 113 -4.86 12.31 13.19
C PHE A 113 -6.31 12.57 12.77
N SER A 114 -7.14 12.83 13.76
CA SER A 114 -8.57 13.07 13.53
C SER A 114 -8.78 14.28 12.63
N PHE A 115 -9.61 14.11 11.61
CA PHE A 115 -9.88 15.05 10.52
C PHE A 115 -8.63 15.52 9.75
N GLY A 116 -7.52 14.78 9.83
CA GLY A 116 -6.25 15.17 9.21
C GLY A 116 -5.59 16.39 9.86
N LEU A 117 -5.99 16.74 11.09
CA LEU A 117 -5.33 17.78 11.88
C LEU A 117 -3.88 17.38 12.18
N ARG A 118 -3.01 18.35 12.43
CA ARG A 118 -1.60 18.07 12.78
C ARG A 118 -1.47 17.57 14.21
N GLU A 119 -2.43 17.90 15.06
CA GLU A 119 -2.52 17.45 16.42
C GLU A 119 -2.93 15.98 16.44
N VAL A 120 -2.06 15.15 17.03
CA VAL A 120 -2.32 13.75 17.24
C VAL A 120 -3.46 13.55 18.26
N SER A 121 -4.41 12.69 17.92
CA SER A 121 -5.44 12.21 18.84
C SER A 121 -5.02 10.87 19.44
N VAL A 122 -5.23 10.73 20.75
CA VAL A 122 -4.97 9.50 21.49
C VAL A 122 -6.26 9.13 22.21
N THR A 123 -6.82 7.99 21.84
CA THR A 123 -8.05 7.47 22.45
C THR A 123 -7.81 6.11 23.07
N ARG A 124 -8.42 5.87 24.24
CA ARG A 124 -8.46 4.54 24.86
C ARG A 124 -9.80 3.88 24.60
N GLY A 125 -9.79 2.57 24.50
CA GLY A 125 -10.97 1.74 24.39
C GLY A 125 -10.64 0.29 24.68
N ARG A 126 -11.51 -0.60 24.23
CA ARG A 126 -11.46 -2.04 24.41
C ARG A 126 -11.81 -2.75 23.12
N ILE A 127 -11.36 -3.99 23.02
CA ILE A 127 -11.82 -4.92 21.99
C ILE A 127 -13.21 -5.43 22.39
N ALA A 128 -14.24 -4.83 21.78
CA ALA A 128 -15.63 -5.14 22.06
C ALA A 128 -16.07 -6.47 21.45
N ALA A 129 -15.57 -6.80 20.25
CA ALA A 129 -15.84 -8.07 19.59
C ALA A 129 -14.75 -8.42 18.56
N VAL A 130 -14.65 -9.71 18.21
CA VAL A 130 -13.99 -10.14 16.98
C VAL A 130 -15.09 -10.55 16.00
N ARG A 131 -15.19 -9.84 14.89
CA ARG A 131 -16.23 -10.05 13.86
C ARG A 131 -15.62 -10.76 12.66
N ALA A 132 -16.42 -11.57 11.96
CA ALA A 132 -16.04 -12.18 10.70
C ALA A 132 -16.75 -11.49 9.53
N ARG A 133 -16.04 -11.31 8.41
CA ARG A 133 -16.60 -10.89 7.12
C ARG A 133 -16.05 -11.83 6.06
N GLY A 134 -16.87 -12.78 5.61
CA GLY A 134 -16.37 -13.90 4.81
C GLY A 134 -15.33 -14.68 5.61
N VAL A 135 -14.11 -14.78 5.08
CA VAL A 135 -12.97 -15.46 5.73
C VAL A 135 -12.13 -14.54 6.63
N GLN A 136 -12.36 -13.24 6.58
CA GLN A 136 -11.57 -12.24 7.31
C GLN A 136 -12.10 -12.02 8.72
N ARG A 137 -11.20 -11.74 9.67
CA ARG A 137 -11.54 -11.32 11.04
C ARG A 137 -11.18 -9.86 11.24
N VAL A 138 -12.07 -9.10 11.87
CA VAL A 138 -11.80 -7.71 12.27
C VAL A 138 -12.10 -7.52 13.75
N PHE A 139 -11.36 -6.62 14.38
CA PHE A 139 -11.65 -6.20 15.74
C PHE A 139 -12.69 -5.10 15.70
N GLN A 140 -13.79 -5.29 16.43
CA GLN A 140 -14.69 -4.21 16.78
C GLN A 140 -14.15 -3.56 18.05
N VAL A 141 -13.99 -2.23 18.03
CA VAL A 141 -13.48 -1.45 19.15
C VAL A 141 -14.48 -0.37 19.54
N ASP A 142 -14.49 0.01 20.82
CA ASP A 142 -15.33 1.07 21.38
C ASP A 142 -14.57 2.39 21.61
N ALA A 143 -13.31 2.45 21.15
CA ALA A 143 -12.53 3.68 21.18
C ALA A 143 -13.17 4.73 20.26
N ALA A 144 -13.32 5.95 20.76
CA ALA A 144 -13.78 7.08 19.96
C ALA A 144 -12.77 7.38 18.84
N VAL A 145 -13.21 7.17 17.59
CA VAL A 145 -12.43 7.45 16.38
C VAL A 145 -13.22 8.31 15.43
N ASN A 146 -12.51 9.12 14.67
CA ASN A 146 -13.05 10.05 13.69
C ASN A 146 -12.41 9.76 12.32
N PRO A 147 -13.00 10.28 11.22
CA PRO A 147 -12.30 10.34 9.93
C PRO A 147 -10.86 10.83 10.10
N GLY A 148 -9.91 10.27 9.35
CA GLY A 148 -8.47 10.58 9.49
C GLY A 148 -7.70 9.65 10.44
N ASN A 149 -8.38 8.95 11.36
CA ASN A 149 -7.74 7.90 12.16
C ASN A 149 -7.48 6.61 11.38
N SER A 150 -8.14 6.40 10.22
CA SER A 150 -7.91 5.24 9.35
C SER A 150 -6.44 5.10 8.98
N GLY A 151 -5.93 3.87 9.04
CA GLY A 151 -4.51 3.55 8.88
C GLY A 151 -3.67 3.73 10.15
N GLY A 152 -4.23 4.35 11.19
CA GLY A 152 -3.56 4.53 12.47
C GLY A 152 -3.47 3.23 13.28
N PRO A 153 -2.44 3.08 14.12
CA PRO A 153 -2.22 1.88 14.92
C PRO A 153 -3.20 1.76 16.10
N ILE A 154 -3.46 0.51 16.47
CA ILE A 154 -4.02 0.12 17.77
C ILE A 154 -2.96 -0.62 18.56
N PHE A 155 -2.69 -0.15 19.77
CA PHE A 155 -1.71 -0.71 20.69
C PHE A 155 -2.38 -1.47 21.83
N ASN A 156 -1.75 -2.55 22.29
CA ASN A 156 -2.08 -3.17 23.56
C ASN A 156 -1.39 -2.47 24.75
N GLY A 157 -1.67 -2.92 25.98
CA GLY A 157 -1.05 -2.36 27.20
C GLY A 157 0.48 -2.49 27.30
N ARG A 158 1.14 -3.19 26.36
CA ARG A 158 2.60 -3.26 26.25
C ARG A 158 3.19 -2.30 25.22
N GLY A 159 2.34 -1.52 24.52
CA GLY A 159 2.78 -0.64 23.43
C GLY A 159 3.04 -1.37 22.11
N GLU A 160 2.59 -2.61 21.98
CA GLU A 160 2.72 -3.36 20.73
C GLU A 160 1.53 -3.07 19.82
N VAL A 161 1.78 -2.83 18.53
CA VAL A 161 0.73 -2.72 17.51
C VAL A 161 0.05 -4.08 17.39
N VAL A 162 -1.26 -4.12 17.65
CA VAL A 162 -2.09 -5.33 17.53
C VAL A 162 -3.10 -5.21 16.39
N GLY A 163 -3.33 -4.02 15.84
CA GLY A 163 -4.15 -3.82 14.65
C GLY A 163 -3.99 -2.43 14.04
N VAL A 164 -4.67 -2.23 12.90
CA VAL A 164 -4.69 -0.99 12.13
C VAL A 164 -6.14 -0.55 11.95
N MET A 165 -6.44 0.71 12.28
CA MET A 165 -7.79 1.27 12.16
C MET A 165 -8.25 1.29 10.70
N THR A 166 -9.50 0.93 10.44
CA THR A 166 -10.06 0.95 9.08
C THR A 166 -11.52 1.43 9.07
N SER A 167 -11.84 2.25 8.07
CA SER A 167 -13.21 2.64 7.74
C SER A 167 -13.80 1.89 6.53
N LYS A 168 -13.04 0.99 5.89
CA LYS A 168 -13.52 0.14 4.78
C LYS A 168 -14.50 -0.94 5.27
N PHE A 169 -14.56 -1.14 6.58
CA PHE A 169 -15.54 -2.01 7.23
C PHE A 169 -16.71 -1.19 7.77
N SER A 170 -17.85 -1.32 7.08
CA SER A 170 -19.17 -0.86 7.54
C SER A 170 -20.07 -2.06 7.82
N HIS A 171 -21.06 -1.89 8.70
CA HIS A 171 -22.05 -2.95 8.94
C HIS A 171 -22.80 -3.28 7.62
N PRO A 172 -23.19 -4.55 7.36
CA PRO A 172 -23.88 -4.95 6.13
C PRO A 172 -25.18 -4.18 5.85
N SER A 173 -25.78 -3.57 6.87
CA SER A 173 -26.99 -2.73 6.73
C SER A 173 -26.72 -1.35 6.13
N GLY A 174 -25.46 -0.98 5.83
CA GLY A 174 -25.08 0.34 5.32
C GLY A 174 -25.15 1.47 6.36
N ILE A 175 -25.92 1.28 7.43
CA ILE A 175 -25.89 2.09 8.64
C ILE A 175 -24.56 1.78 9.35
N VAL A 176 -23.78 2.79 9.73
CA VAL A 176 -22.69 2.66 10.69
C VAL A 176 -23.28 3.09 12.04
N PRO A 177 -23.65 2.16 12.93
CA PRO A 177 -24.13 2.54 14.25
C PRO A 177 -23.07 3.36 14.97
N GLU A 178 -23.49 4.48 15.55
CA GLU A 178 -22.64 5.32 16.38
C GLU A 178 -21.96 4.46 17.47
N GLY A 179 -20.65 4.64 17.65
CA GLY A 179 -19.87 3.89 18.64
C GLY A 179 -19.37 2.51 18.18
N MET A 180 -19.49 2.14 16.89
CA MET A 180 -18.79 0.99 16.33
C MET A 180 -17.64 1.41 15.42
N SER A 181 -16.46 0.85 15.68
CA SER A 181 -15.27 1.08 14.89
C SER A 181 -14.50 -0.20 14.69
N PHE A 182 -13.78 -0.30 13.58
CA PHE A 182 -13.18 -1.55 13.14
C PHE A 182 -11.69 -1.41 12.92
N ALA A 183 -10.98 -2.49 13.22
CA ALA A 183 -9.55 -2.59 13.00
C ALA A 183 -9.18 -3.93 12.38
N VAL A 184 -8.21 -3.87 11.48
CA VAL A 184 -7.59 -5.00 10.83
C VAL A 184 -6.55 -5.58 11.80
N PRO A 185 -6.60 -6.88 12.12
CA PRO A 185 -5.57 -7.53 12.94
C PRO A 185 -4.19 -7.36 12.33
N ILE A 186 -3.18 -7.03 13.15
CA ILE A 186 -1.80 -6.81 12.67
C ILE A 186 -1.19 -8.05 12.02
N SER A 187 -1.72 -9.25 12.31
CA SER A 187 -1.27 -10.50 11.69
C SER A 187 -1.44 -10.49 10.17
N TYR A 188 -2.41 -9.73 9.63
CA TYR A 188 -2.59 -9.61 8.18
C TYR A 188 -1.52 -8.72 7.53
N ALA A 189 -0.78 -7.93 8.29
CA ALA A 189 0.35 -7.17 7.77
C ALA A 189 1.60 -8.03 7.54
N THR A 190 1.63 -9.29 8.00
CA THR A 190 2.82 -10.17 7.89
C THR A 190 3.40 -10.24 6.45
N PRO A 191 2.58 -10.43 5.39
CA PRO A 191 3.09 -10.45 4.02
C PRO A 191 3.69 -9.10 3.59
N LEU A 192 3.11 -7.98 4.05
CA LEU A 192 3.63 -6.64 3.79
C LEU A 192 4.98 -6.45 4.50
N LEU A 193 5.07 -6.82 5.78
CA LEU A 193 6.30 -6.71 6.57
C LEU A 193 7.46 -7.53 5.97
N ALA A 194 7.17 -8.60 5.22
CA ALA A 194 8.20 -9.38 4.53
C ALA A 194 8.92 -8.62 3.41
N ASN A 195 8.34 -7.51 2.93
CA ASN A 195 8.98 -6.61 1.97
C ASN A 195 9.99 -5.64 2.62
N ILE A 196 10.12 -5.67 3.94
CA ILE A 196 11.12 -4.90 4.68
C ILE A 196 12.43 -5.71 4.73
N PRO A 197 13.56 -5.17 4.23
CA PRO A 197 14.86 -5.80 4.36
C PRO A 197 15.19 -6.08 5.83
N ASP A 198 15.67 -7.29 6.10
CA ASP A 198 16.14 -7.72 7.43
C ASP A 198 15.12 -7.60 8.57
N PHE A 199 13.82 -7.56 8.26
CA PHE A 199 12.77 -7.53 9.27
C PHE A 199 12.83 -8.77 10.17
N ASP A 200 13.04 -8.55 11.46
CA ASP A 200 13.14 -9.62 12.44
C ASP A 200 11.76 -10.08 12.91
N PHE A 201 11.20 -11.05 12.17
CA PHE A 201 9.94 -11.70 12.55
C PHE A 201 9.98 -12.38 13.92
N THR A 202 11.17 -12.68 14.46
CA THR A 202 11.28 -13.30 15.78
C THR A 202 10.96 -12.33 16.93
N MET A 203 10.92 -11.02 16.65
CA MET A 203 10.57 -9.97 17.61
C MET A 203 9.06 -9.75 17.75
N ILE A 204 8.24 -10.31 16.86
CA ILE A 204 6.79 -10.20 16.94
C ILE A 204 6.28 -10.77 18.27
N GLY A 205 5.54 -9.96 19.02
CA GLY A 205 4.99 -10.33 20.33
C GLY A 205 6.05 -10.52 21.43
N LYS A 206 7.30 -10.13 21.18
CA LYS A 206 8.38 -10.13 22.17
C LYS A 206 8.79 -8.69 22.48
N VAL A 207 8.18 -8.08 23.48
CA VAL A 207 8.69 -6.82 24.02
C VAL A 207 9.81 -7.07 25.04
N ARG A 208 10.96 -6.41 24.80
CA ARG A 208 11.99 -6.16 25.81
C ARG A 208 11.32 -5.52 27.01
N LYS A 209 11.43 -6.12 28.20
CA LYS A 209 10.94 -5.56 29.48
C LYS A 209 11.15 -4.05 29.51
N ALA A 210 10.08 -3.27 29.45
CA ALA A 210 10.14 -1.85 29.77
C ALA A 210 10.71 -1.73 31.20
N ALA A 211 11.67 -0.82 31.36
CA ALA A 211 12.27 -0.55 32.65
C ALA A 211 11.16 -0.24 33.66
N LYS A 212 11.22 -0.94 34.80
CA LYS A 212 10.34 -0.78 35.96
C LYS A 212 10.24 0.71 36.33
N GLY A 213 9.18 1.38 35.90
CA GLY A 213 8.89 2.76 36.20
C GLY A 213 7.43 2.89 36.58
N ASN A 214 7.16 3.19 37.85
CA ASN A 214 5.83 3.31 38.46
C ASN A 214 5.04 4.54 37.91
N GLY A 215 4.67 4.48 36.62
CA GLY A 215 3.92 5.51 35.91
C GLY A 215 3.26 4.95 34.64
N GLU A 216 2.62 3.79 34.78
CA GLU A 216 2.38 2.80 33.71
C GLU A 216 1.47 3.22 32.55
N SER A 217 0.73 4.34 32.62
CA SER A 217 -0.28 4.69 31.58
C SER A 217 -0.06 6.02 30.87
N LYS A 218 0.60 7.01 31.48
CA LYS A 218 0.91 8.29 30.82
C LYS A 218 2.07 8.13 29.85
N GLY A 219 3.20 7.58 30.31
CA GLY A 219 4.42 7.43 29.49
C GLY A 219 4.19 6.63 28.21
N LEU A 220 3.41 5.55 28.30
CA LEU A 220 3.10 4.70 27.15
C LEU A 220 2.46 5.49 26.00
N ALA A 221 1.49 6.36 26.30
CA ALA A 221 0.82 7.18 25.29
C ALA A 221 1.81 8.11 24.56
N GLN A 222 2.75 8.72 25.29
CA GLN A 222 3.77 9.56 24.66
C GLN A 222 4.75 8.76 23.81
N GLU A 223 5.09 7.53 24.21
CA GLU A 223 5.97 6.64 23.44
C GLU A 223 5.33 6.23 22.12
N VAL A 224 4.08 5.73 22.17
CA VAL A 224 3.41 5.24 20.97
C VAL A 224 3.06 6.36 19.98
N VAL A 225 2.79 7.57 20.47
CA VAL A 225 2.57 8.77 19.62
C VAL A 225 3.75 9.04 18.69
N ARG A 226 5.00 8.85 19.15
CA ARG A 226 6.20 9.10 18.33
C ARG A 226 6.33 8.16 17.14
N THR A 227 5.66 7.02 17.20
CA THR A 227 5.68 6.01 16.14
C THR A 227 4.54 6.20 15.12
N THR A 228 3.58 7.07 15.43
CA THR A 228 2.39 7.31 14.60
C THR A 228 2.64 8.53 13.71
N VAL A 229 2.19 8.46 12.46
CA VAL A 229 2.44 9.47 11.43
C VAL A 229 1.15 9.91 10.73
N LEU A 230 1.10 11.16 10.29
CA LEU A 230 0.02 11.68 9.46
C LEU A 230 0.35 11.36 8.00
N ILE A 231 -0.64 10.88 7.26
CA ILE A 231 -0.54 10.63 5.83
C ILE A 231 -1.38 11.68 5.11
N GLU A 232 -0.73 12.43 4.23
CA GLU A 232 -1.38 13.37 3.32
C GLU A 232 -1.32 12.83 1.89
N THR A 233 -2.42 12.93 1.16
CA THR A 233 -2.46 12.59 -0.26
C THR A 233 -2.82 13.80 -1.11
N ILE A 234 -2.34 13.80 -2.35
CA ILE A 234 -2.81 14.71 -3.40
C ILE A 234 -3.51 13.86 -4.44
N ARG A 235 -4.81 14.08 -4.66
CA ARG A 235 -5.61 13.36 -5.67
C ARG A 235 -5.77 14.23 -6.93
N ASN A 236 -6.11 13.60 -8.06
CA ASN A 236 -6.26 14.30 -9.35
C ASN A 236 -7.30 15.44 -9.33
N THR A 237 -8.27 15.40 -8.41
CA THR A 237 -9.29 16.44 -8.23
C THR A 237 -8.77 17.70 -7.54
N ASP A 238 -7.61 17.65 -6.89
CA ASP A 238 -7.13 18.69 -5.98
C ASP A 238 -6.06 19.59 -6.63
N ALA A 239 -5.69 19.33 -7.89
CA ALA A 239 -4.66 20.06 -8.63
C ALA A 239 -5.09 21.47 -9.08
N ALA A 240 -6.32 21.91 -8.77
CA ALA A 240 -6.87 23.20 -9.18
C ALA A 240 -6.49 24.40 -8.28
N SER A 241 -5.56 24.24 -7.32
CA SER A 241 -5.26 25.28 -6.31
C SER A 241 -3.78 25.57 -6.09
N LEU A 242 -2.95 25.52 -7.14
CA LEU A 242 -1.63 26.13 -7.12
C LEU A 242 -1.68 27.49 -7.84
N PRO A 243 -1.21 28.60 -7.23
CA PRO A 243 -1.12 29.87 -7.93
C PRO A 243 -0.10 29.73 -9.08
N PRO A 244 -0.39 30.25 -10.29
CA PRO A 244 0.53 30.16 -11.40
C PRO A 244 1.79 30.98 -11.12
N ALA A 245 2.95 30.36 -11.39
CA ALA A 245 4.21 31.07 -11.46
C ALA A 245 4.14 32.13 -12.57
N LEU A 246 4.52 33.36 -12.22
CA LEU A 246 4.81 34.42 -13.18
C LEU A 246 5.98 33.96 -14.04
N ASP A 247 5.81 33.89 -15.36
CA ASP A 247 6.93 34.15 -16.26
C ASP A 247 6.51 34.67 -17.64
N HIS A 248 7.50 35.33 -18.23
CA HIS A 248 7.43 36.40 -19.21
C HIS A 248 7.03 35.99 -20.64
N ALA A 249 6.60 37.02 -21.37
CA ALA A 249 6.15 37.00 -22.75
C ALA A 249 7.23 36.71 -23.81
N ALA A 250 6.84 35.98 -24.87
CA ALA A 250 7.16 36.16 -26.29
C ALA A 250 6.42 35.04 -27.04
N GLY A 251 5.51 35.26 -27.99
CA GLY A 251 5.68 35.86 -29.31
C GLY A 251 4.66 35.15 -30.26
N ALA A 252 4.17 35.87 -31.26
CA ALA A 252 2.88 35.63 -31.92
C ALA A 252 2.92 34.75 -33.20
N LEU A 253 1.83 33.96 -33.38
CA LEU A 253 1.07 33.59 -34.63
C LEU A 253 1.74 32.74 -35.75
N PRO A 254 0.97 32.12 -36.70
CA PRO A 254 -0.49 31.93 -36.81
C PRO A 254 -0.98 30.48 -37.11
N ASN A 255 -2.32 30.33 -37.10
CA ASN A 255 -3.15 29.19 -37.52
C ASN A 255 -2.67 28.38 -38.74
N SER A 256 -2.78 27.05 -38.62
CA SER A 256 -3.09 26.16 -39.75
C SER A 256 -3.95 24.98 -39.28
N ASP A 257 -5.10 24.83 -39.95
CA ASP A 257 -5.97 23.65 -39.95
C ASP A 257 -5.19 22.34 -39.96
N HIS A 258 -5.59 21.36 -39.14
CA HIS A 258 -5.60 19.95 -39.54
C HIS A 258 -6.61 19.15 -38.70
N SER A 259 -7.73 18.83 -39.36
CA SER A 259 -8.47 17.57 -39.35
C SER A 259 -8.29 16.61 -38.17
N ALA A 260 -9.42 16.34 -37.51
CA ALA A 260 -9.62 15.24 -36.57
C ALA A 260 -9.19 13.89 -37.18
N VAL A 261 -8.11 13.31 -36.64
CA VAL A 261 -7.82 11.89 -36.75
C VAL A 261 -8.29 11.23 -35.46
N VAL A 262 -9.45 10.61 -35.54
CA VAL A 262 -9.98 9.71 -34.51
C VAL A 262 -9.12 8.45 -34.52
N SER A 263 -8.25 8.28 -33.53
CA SER A 263 -7.58 6.99 -33.29
C SER A 263 -8.63 5.95 -32.87
N PRO A 264 -8.67 4.74 -33.47
CA PRO A 264 -9.62 3.71 -33.07
C PRO A 264 -9.31 3.24 -31.66
N ARG A 265 -10.29 3.38 -30.78
CA ARG A 265 -10.33 2.82 -29.44
C ARG A 265 -10.27 1.28 -29.59
N LEU A 266 -9.13 0.66 -29.32
CA LEU A 266 -9.01 -0.79 -29.22
C LEU A 266 -9.93 -1.27 -28.09
N GLN A 267 -11.02 -1.93 -28.47
CA GLN A 267 -11.89 -2.61 -27.52
C GLN A 267 -11.18 -3.86 -26.99
N PRO A 268 -11.20 -4.14 -25.68
CA PRO A 268 -10.69 -5.40 -25.16
C PRO A 268 -11.58 -6.55 -25.65
N SER A 269 -10.98 -7.51 -26.35
CA SER A 269 -11.65 -8.74 -26.79
C SER A 269 -12.03 -9.60 -25.57
N PRO A 270 -13.22 -10.22 -25.55
CA PRO A 270 -13.61 -11.16 -24.50
C PRO A 270 -12.94 -12.51 -24.77
N TRP A 271 -11.99 -12.90 -23.93
CA TRP A 271 -11.45 -14.26 -23.95
C TRP A 271 -12.51 -15.22 -23.41
N ARG A 272 -13.22 -15.88 -24.33
CA ARG A 272 -13.98 -17.11 -24.08
C ARG A 272 -13.14 -18.31 -24.50
N ASP A 273 -13.26 -19.36 -23.71
CA ASP A 273 -12.68 -20.69 -23.83
C ASP A 273 -12.45 -21.16 -25.28
N HIS A 274 -11.30 -21.82 -25.52
CA HIS A 274 -11.28 -23.20 -25.98
C HIS A 274 -9.85 -23.72 -26.17
N ALA A 275 -9.64 -24.93 -25.66
CA ALA A 275 -8.67 -25.86 -26.20
C ALA A 275 -8.88 -26.00 -27.72
N SER A 276 -7.98 -25.44 -28.52
CA SER A 276 -7.63 -25.97 -29.84
C SER A 276 -6.24 -25.49 -30.24
N SER A 277 -5.39 -26.47 -30.50
CA SER A 277 -4.08 -26.39 -31.11
C SER A 277 -4.07 -25.54 -32.39
N VAL A 278 -2.96 -24.83 -32.62
CA VAL A 278 -2.64 -24.00 -33.81
C VAL A 278 -3.24 -22.58 -33.77
N GLN A 279 -3.05 -21.85 -32.68
CA GLN A 279 -3.20 -20.39 -32.70
C GLN A 279 -1.94 -19.74 -33.33
N ASP A 280 -2.01 -19.62 -34.66
CA ASP A 280 -1.38 -18.62 -35.53
C ASP A 280 0.06 -18.18 -35.16
N GLU A 281 1.05 -19.04 -35.44
CA GLU A 281 2.49 -18.75 -35.25
C GLU A 281 2.92 -17.40 -35.84
N LYS A 282 2.27 -16.95 -36.93
CA LYS A 282 2.50 -15.63 -37.53
C LYS A 282 2.03 -14.48 -36.63
N ALA A 283 0.93 -14.65 -35.91
CA ALA A 283 0.46 -13.67 -34.94
C ALA A 283 1.40 -13.58 -33.74
N ILE A 284 1.87 -14.73 -33.22
CA ILE A 284 2.87 -14.79 -32.16
C ILE A 284 4.18 -14.11 -32.61
N ALA A 285 4.68 -14.46 -33.81
CA ALA A 285 5.90 -13.88 -34.36
C ALA A 285 5.78 -12.36 -34.54
N ARG A 286 4.62 -11.86 -35.00
CA ARG A 286 4.37 -10.42 -35.12
C ARG A 286 4.39 -9.72 -33.76
N VAL A 287 3.70 -10.27 -32.76
CA VAL A 287 3.68 -9.71 -31.40
C VAL A 287 5.08 -9.74 -30.79
N ASN A 288 5.81 -10.84 -30.92
CA ASN A 288 7.19 -10.95 -30.44
C ASN A 288 8.11 -9.92 -31.11
N GLY A 289 7.98 -9.71 -32.43
CA GLY A 289 8.73 -8.68 -33.14
C GLY A 289 8.42 -7.26 -32.65
N GLN A 290 7.15 -6.98 -32.34
CA GLN A 290 6.76 -5.70 -31.74
C GLN A 290 7.39 -5.52 -30.34
N LEU A 291 7.27 -6.52 -29.46
CA LEU A 291 7.83 -6.49 -28.10
C LEU A 291 9.36 -6.34 -28.11
N GLN A 292 10.05 -7.00 -29.05
CA GLN A 292 11.49 -6.83 -29.24
C GLN A 292 11.84 -5.40 -29.65
N THR A 293 11.06 -4.80 -30.56
CA THR A 293 11.27 -3.40 -30.97
C THR A 293 11.08 -2.45 -29.78
N GLU A 294 10.04 -2.64 -28.98
CA GLU A 294 9.78 -1.85 -27.77
C GLU A 294 10.91 -1.98 -26.74
N GLN A 295 11.44 -3.20 -26.55
CA GLN A 295 12.60 -3.46 -25.70
C GLN A 295 13.88 -2.78 -26.21
N GLU A 296 14.14 -2.80 -27.52
CA GLU A 296 15.28 -2.12 -28.13
C GLU A 296 15.18 -0.59 -28.00
N ASP A 297 13.99 -0.03 -28.17
CA ASP A 297 13.79 1.42 -28.08
C ASP A 297 13.90 1.93 -26.64
N GLU A 298 13.36 1.21 -25.65
CA GLU A 298 13.58 1.51 -24.23
C GLU A 298 15.08 1.45 -23.89
N LEU A 299 15.79 0.43 -24.37
CA LEU A 299 17.23 0.29 -24.15
C LEU A 299 18.01 1.48 -24.74
N LYS A 300 17.70 1.91 -25.97
CA LYS A 300 18.33 3.09 -26.60
C LYS A 300 18.11 4.34 -25.75
N GLN A 301 16.89 4.53 -25.22
CA GLN A 301 16.59 5.69 -24.37
C GLN A 301 17.37 5.64 -23.05
N LEU A 302 17.50 4.48 -22.42
CA LEU A 302 18.28 4.31 -21.19
C LEU A 302 19.76 4.61 -21.43
N VAL A 303 20.34 4.11 -22.52
CA VAL A 303 21.73 4.38 -22.89
C VAL A 303 21.96 5.87 -23.17
N GLN A 304 21.04 6.55 -23.84
CA GLN A 304 21.11 8.00 -24.05
C GLN A 304 21.09 8.80 -22.74
N ARG A 305 20.46 8.27 -21.68
CA ARG A 305 20.45 8.85 -20.33
C ARG A 305 21.65 8.43 -19.48
N GLY A 306 22.60 7.69 -20.04
CA GLY A 306 23.80 7.23 -19.34
C GLY A 306 23.59 5.97 -18.49
N VAL A 307 22.47 5.26 -18.65
CA VAL A 307 22.23 3.99 -17.97
C VAL A 307 22.75 2.84 -18.85
N ALA A 308 23.79 2.16 -18.39
CA ALA A 308 24.35 1.00 -19.09
C ALA A 308 23.54 -0.26 -18.81
N GLN A 309 23.42 -1.13 -19.83
CA GLN A 309 22.81 -2.44 -19.68
C GLN A 309 23.70 -3.36 -18.83
N PRO A 310 23.18 -3.93 -17.73
CA PRO A 310 23.91 -4.92 -16.96
C PRO A 310 24.22 -6.17 -17.79
N GLU A 311 25.38 -6.76 -17.54
CA GLU A 311 25.82 -7.96 -18.25
C GLU A 311 24.83 -9.12 -18.07
N GLY A 312 24.43 -9.74 -19.19
CA GLY A 312 23.52 -10.90 -19.19
C GLY A 312 22.04 -10.58 -18.92
N MET A 313 21.69 -9.31 -18.74
CA MET A 313 20.30 -8.88 -18.50
C MET A 313 19.68 -8.23 -19.72
N VAL A 314 18.35 -8.18 -19.77
CA VAL A 314 17.54 -7.47 -20.76
C VAL A 314 16.62 -6.48 -20.04
N VAL A 315 16.26 -5.37 -20.68
CA VAL A 315 15.29 -4.44 -20.11
C VAL A 315 13.88 -4.92 -20.41
N ILE A 316 13.01 -4.96 -19.42
CA ILE A 316 11.57 -5.09 -19.66
C ILE A 316 11.00 -3.67 -19.66
N PRO A 317 10.37 -3.21 -20.77
CA PRO A 317 9.78 -1.89 -20.83
C PRO A 317 8.70 -1.68 -19.76
N ALA A 318 8.54 -0.43 -19.33
CA ALA A 318 7.44 -0.05 -18.45
C ALA A 318 6.10 -0.31 -19.15
N GLY A 319 5.09 -0.77 -18.42
CA GLY A 319 3.82 -1.14 -19.04
C GLY A 319 2.78 -1.69 -18.08
N GLU A 320 1.60 -1.96 -18.61
CA GLU A 320 0.58 -2.74 -17.90
C GLU A 320 0.79 -4.23 -18.18
N PHE A 321 0.80 -5.03 -17.12
CA PHE A 321 0.94 -6.48 -17.15
C PHE A 321 -0.25 -7.12 -16.47
N TRP A 322 -0.53 -8.36 -16.83
CA TRP A 322 -1.50 -9.20 -16.12
C TRP A 322 -0.77 -10.02 -15.07
N MET A 323 -1.29 -9.99 -13.84
CA MET A 323 -0.79 -10.77 -12.71
C MET A 323 -1.90 -11.64 -12.15
N GLY A 324 -1.54 -12.86 -11.76
CA GLY A 324 -2.48 -13.86 -11.26
C GLY A 324 -3.20 -14.63 -12.38
N THR A 325 -4.14 -15.48 -11.98
CA THR A 325 -4.96 -16.31 -12.87
C THR A 325 -6.26 -16.67 -12.19
N GLU A 326 -7.37 -16.68 -12.95
CA GLU A 326 -8.67 -17.11 -12.44
C GLU A 326 -8.80 -18.63 -12.31
N ASP A 327 -7.96 -19.38 -13.02
CA ASP A 327 -8.01 -20.86 -13.06
C ASP A 327 -6.91 -21.52 -12.23
N GLY A 328 -6.02 -20.73 -11.64
CA GLY A 328 -4.91 -21.25 -10.82
C GLY A 328 -5.27 -21.53 -9.36
N LEU A 329 -4.21 -21.72 -8.58
CA LEU A 329 -4.25 -21.88 -7.12
C LEU A 329 -4.93 -20.68 -6.47
N GLN A 330 -5.44 -20.86 -5.25
CA GLN A 330 -6.22 -19.83 -4.56
C GLN A 330 -5.41 -18.55 -4.30
N ASP A 331 -4.11 -18.68 -4.04
CA ASP A 331 -3.15 -17.60 -3.84
C ASP A 331 -2.69 -16.93 -5.13
N ALA A 332 -2.98 -17.52 -6.30
CA ALA A 332 -2.73 -16.91 -7.60
C ALA A 332 -3.93 -16.09 -8.11
N ARG A 333 -5.05 -16.03 -7.37
CA ARG A 333 -6.26 -15.27 -7.73
C ARG A 333 -6.30 -13.94 -6.99
N PRO A 334 -6.91 -12.87 -7.55
CA PRO A 334 -7.57 -12.83 -8.87
C PRO A 334 -6.58 -12.50 -10.01
N LEU A 335 -7.01 -12.72 -11.25
CA LEU A 335 -6.36 -12.12 -12.41
C LEU A 335 -6.62 -10.61 -12.41
N HIS A 336 -5.56 -9.81 -12.36
CA HIS A 336 -5.68 -8.36 -12.31
C HIS A 336 -4.56 -7.67 -13.09
N ARG A 337 -4.73 -6.38 -13.38
CA ARG A 337 -3.69 -5.58 -14.03
C ARG A 337 -2.77 -4.93 -13.00
N VAL A 338 -1.48 -4.96 -13.27
CA VAL A 338 -0.44 -4.24 -12.54
C VAL A 338 0.30 -3.34 -13.52
N HIS A 339 0.82 -2.21 -13.04
CA HIS A 339 1.68 -1.35 -13.85
C HIS A 339 3.10 -1.42 -13.29
N LEU A 340 4.07 -1.72 -14.14
CA LEU A 340 5.48 -1.81 -13.79
C LEU A 340 6.26 -0.70 -14.48
N SER A 341 7.23 -0.11 -13.76
CA SER A 341 8.29 0.69 -14.39
C SER A 341 9.25 -0.22 -15.16
N SER A 342 10.11 0.33 -16.02
CA SER A 342 11.09 -0.51 -16.70
C SER A 342 12.09 -1.09 -15.70
N TYR A 343 12.42 -2.36 -15.87
CA TYR A 343 13.33 -3.10 -14.98
C TYR A 343 14.28 -4.00 -15.75
N TRP A 344 15.36 -4.41 -15.12
CA TRP A 344 16.31 -5.36 -15.70
C TRP A 344 15.94 -6.79 -15.29
N PHE A 345 15.95 -7.71 -16.24
CA PHE A 345 15.66 -9.11 -16.00
C PHE A 345 16.76 -9.99 -16.58
N ASP A 346 17.13 -11.07 -15.91
CA ASP A 346 18.14 -11.99 -16.42
C ASP A 346 17.64 -12.68 -17.69
N ARG A 347 18.48 -12.68 -18.75
CA ARG A 347 18.12 -13.33 -20.01
C ARG A 347 17.98 -14.85 -19.87
N HIS A 348 18.69 -15.41 -18.90
CA HIS A 348 18.80 -16.85 -18.70
C HIS A 348 18.52 -17.21 -17.25
N GLU A 349 17.92 -18.39 -17.06
CA GLU A 349 17.63 -18.94 -15.74
C GLU A 349 18.90 -19.20 -14.93
N ALA A 350 18.78 -19.16 -13.61
CA ALA A 350 19.86 -19.52 -12.70
C ALA A 350 20.15 -21.03 -12.78
N THR A 351 21.32 -21.40 -13.29
CA THR A 351 21.68 -22.82 -13.48
C THR A 351 22.23 -23.47 -12.21
N ASN A 352 22.15 -24.80 -12.12
CA ASN A 352 22.74 -25.58 -11.01
C ASN A 352 24.23 -25.28 -10.83
N VAL A 353 25.01 -25.22 -11.92
CA VAL A 353 26.45 -24.93 -11.84
C VAL A 353 26.73 -23.53 -11.28
N ARG A 354 25.92 -22.53 -11.65
CA ARG A 354 26.09 -21.16 -11.16
C ARG A 354 25.66 -21.03 -9.71
N TYR A 355 24.56 -21.69 -9.32
CA TYR A 355 24.14 -21.76 -7.91
C TYR A 355 25.18 -22.48 -7.05
N ARG A 356 25.82 -23.53 -7.58
CA ARG A 356 26.89 -24.26 -6.89
C ARG A 356 28.10 -23.40 -6.57
N GLN A 357 28.50 -22.52 -7.49
CA GLN A 357 29.57 -21.54 -7.23
C GLN A 357 29.24 -20.62 -6.04
N CYS A 358 27.98 -20.21 -5.89
CA CYS A 358 27.54 -19.43 -4.74
C CYS A 358 27.62 -20.23 -3.43
N VAL A 359 27.25 -21.51 -3.46
CA VAL A 359 27.32 -22.41 -2.30
C VAL A 359 28.77 -22.67 -1.90
N GLU A 360 29.65 -22.98 -2.85
CA GLU A 360 31.08 -23.22 -2.63
C GLU A 360 31.79 -21.96 -2.14
N GLY A 361 31.37 -20.78 -2.62
CA GLY A 361 31.83 -19.48 -2.14
C GLY A 361 31.25 -19.05 -0.80
N GLY A 362 30.37 -19.84 -0.18
CA GLY A 362 29.74 -19.54 1.12
C GLY A 362 28.65 -18.47 1.09
N GLY A 363 28.26 -17.98 -0.09
CA GLY A 363 27.20 -16.99 -0.26
C GLY A 363 25.78 -17.58 -0.26
N CYS A 364 25.65 -18.90 -0.49
CA CYS A 364 24.37 -19.60 -0.55
C CYS A 364 24.42 -20.90 0.27
N THR A 365 23.25 -21.38 0.70
CA THR A 365 23.09 -22.72 1.28
C THR A 365 22.59 -23.70 0.23
N SER A 366 22.92 -24.99 0.37
CA SER A 366 22.51 -26.00 -0.62
C SER A 366 20.98 -26.21 -0.67
N PRO A 367 20.41 -26.56 -1.84
CA PRO A 367 18.98 -26.89 -1.98
C PRO A 367 18.57 -28.05 -1.06
N LYS A 368 17.28 -28.14 -0.73
CA LYS A 368 16.75 -29.20 0.15
C LYS A 368 16.87 -30.58 -0.49
N ASP A 369 16.49 -30.67 -1.76
CA ASP A 369 16.73 -31.84 -2.59
C ASP A 369 17.90 -31.53 -3.53
N ARG A 370 18.93 -32.37 -3.45
CA ARG A 370 20.20 -32.15 -4.17
C ARG A 370 20.38 -33.07 -5.37
N GLN A 371 19.41 -33.94 -5.71
CA GLN A 371 19.60 -34.95 -6.75
C GLN A 371 20.00 -34.32 -8.10
N ALA A 372 19.24 -33.33 -8.58
CA ALA A 372 19.58 -32.60 -9.80
C ALA A 372 20.74 -31.61 -9.60
N PHE A 373 20.88 -31.08 -8.38
CA PHE A 373 21.91 -30.08 -8.05
C PHE A 373 23.33 -30.69 -8.01
N ASP A 374 23.49 -31.92 -7.58
CA ASP A 374 24.79 -32.60 -7.47
C ASP A 374 25.18 -33.39 -8.74
N ASP A 375 24.22 -33.66 -9.64
CA ASP A 375 24.46 -34.41 -10.87
C ASP A 375 25.06 -33.52 -11.99
N PRO A 376 26.26 -33.85 -12.52
CA PRO A 376 26.89 -33.09 -13.61
C PRO A 376 26.07 -33.01 -14.90
N GLN A 377 25.19 -33.98 -15.18
CA GLN A 377 24.34 -33.96 -16.37
C GLN A 377 23.34 -32.80 -16.35
N TRP A 378 22.93 -32.36 -15.15
CA TRP A 378 21.97 -31.27 -14.95
C TRP A 378 22.64 -29.93 -14.64
N ALA A 379 23.96 -29.83 -14.85
CA ALA A 379 24.74 -28.64 -14.48
C ALA A 379 24.22 -27.34 -15.13
N GLN A 380 23.79 -27.38 -16.39
CA GLN A 380 23.27 -26.23 -17.13
C GLN A 380 21.74 -26.07 -17.03
N HIS A 381 21.06 -26.95 -16.30
CA HIS A 381 19.62 -26.83 -16.08
C HIS A 381 19.33 -25.87 -14.93
N PRO A 382 18.11 -25.31 -14.86
CA PRO A 382 17.69 -24.43 -13.77
C PRO A 382 17.84 -25.10 -12.42
N VAL A 383 18.30 -24.34 -11.44
CA VAL A 383 18.28 -24.78 -10.05
C VAL A 383 16.83 -24.87 -9.57
N THR A 384 16.51 -25.98 -8.91
CA THR A 384 15.17 -26.25 -8.35
C THR A 384 15.29 -26.62 -6.88
N ASN A 385 14.16 -26.72 -6.16
CA ASN A 385 14.11 -27.08 -4.74
C ASN A 385 14.90 -26.15 -3.80
N ILE A 386 15.02 -24.88 -4.19
CA ILE A 386 15.52 -23.80 -3.33
C ILE A 386 14.36 -22.99 -2.75
N THR A 387 14.56 -22.49 -1.55
CA THR A 387 13.62 -21.57 -0.89
C THR A 387 13.74 -20.16 -1.47
N TRP A 388 12.73 -19.32 -1.22
CA TRP A 388 12.79 -17.91 -1.55
C TRP A 388 14.02 -17.19 -0.97
N SER A 389 14.37 -17.48 0.30
CA SER A 389 15.55 -16.91 0.95
C SER A 389 16.86 -17.31 0.26
N GLN A 390 16.93 -18.54 -0.23
CA GLN A 390 18.05 -19.06 -0.99
C GLN A 390 18.18 -18.39 -2.37
N ALA A 391 17.07 -18.16 -3.05
CA ALA A 391 17.03 -17.42 -4.31
C ALA A 391 17.48 -15.96 -4.11
N ARG A 392 16.97 -15.28 -3.06
CA ARG A 392 17.40 -13.92 -2.70
C ARG A 392 18.88 -13.83 -2.42
N SER A 393 19.43 -14.77 -1.63
CA SER A 393 20.86 -14.81 -1.30
C SER A 393 21.72 -14.97 -2.56
N PHE A 394 21.28 -15.81 -3.50
CA PHE A 394 21.96 -15.99 -4.79
C PHE A 394 21.95 -14.73 -5.66
N CYS A 395 20.82 -14.05 -5.76
CA CYS A 395 20.74 -12.77 -6.47
C CYS A 395 21.69 -11.73 -5.85
N GLN A 396 21.67 -11.60 -4.51
CA GLN A 396 22.55 -10.67 -3.78
C GLN A 396 24.03 -11.00 -3.98
N TRP A 397 24.40 -12.28 -3.96
CA TRP A 397 25.76 -12.73 -4.23
C TRP A 397 26.24 -12.35 -5.63
N GLN A 398 25.33 -12.26 -6.61
CA GLN A 398 25.63 -11.75 -7.96
C GLN A 398 25.58 -10.22 -8.08
N GLY A 399 25.36 -9.48 -6.98
CA GLY A 399 25.16 -8.04 -7.03
C GLY A 399 23.82 -7.63 -7.67
N LYS A 400 22.84 -8.52 -7.65
CA LYS A 400 21.50 -8.36 -8.23
C LYS A 400 20.43 -8.43 -7.14
N ARG A 401 19.18 -8.20 -7.51
CA ARG A 401 18.01 -8.45 -6.65
C ARG A 401 17.12 -9.53 -7.25
N LEU A 402 16.36 -10.21 -6.40
CA LEU A 402 15.26 -11.04 -6.86
C LEU A 402 14.16 -10.13 -7.44
N PRO A 403 13.49 -10.52 -8.54
CA PRO A 403 12.28 -9.83 -9.01
C PRO A 403 11.20 -9.78 -7.92
N THR A 404 10.35 -8.76 -7.96
CA THR A 404 9.13 -8.76 -7.13
C THR A 404 8.13 -9.80 -7.67
N GLU A 405 7.06 -10.09 -6.95
CA GLU A 405 6.02 -11.01 -7.47
C GLU A 405 5.33 -10.49 -8.74
N ALA A 406 5.28 -9.16 -8.91
CA ALA A 406 4.68 -8.52 -10.08
C ALA A 406 5.64 -8.45 -11.29
N GLU A 407 6.96 -8.54 -11.06
CA GLU A 407 8.00 -8.52 -12.09
C GLU A 407 8.42 -9.94 -12.47
#